data_AF-A0A951KI70-F1
#
_entry.id   AF-A0A951KI70-F1
#
_cell.length_a   1.000
_cell.length_b   1.000
_cell.length_c   1.000
_cell.angle_alpha   90.00
_cell.angle_beta   90.00
_cell.angle_gamma   90.00
#
_symmetry.space_group_name_H-M   'P 1'
#
loop_
_entity.id
_entity.type
_entity.pdbx_description
1 polymer ?
#
loop_
_entity_poly.entity_id
_entity_poly.type
_entity_poly.pdbx_seq_one_letter_code
_entity_poly.pdbx_strand_id
1 'polypeptide(L)'
;MSSLTMVLALHAVETDNVRGTRLWLGATILLGLMFLGGQVYEFNKLWSEGFHTIVITEPDGKVERIGVAEHHLEEELPHLQAEHPNAQIQDTGRKPVTWTTSLFGSTFFTMTGFHGTHVAIGVVWLSIVLVMSLRGAISSRNSLTVEMAGLYWHFVDLVWVAIFTLIYLI
;
A
#
# COMPACT_ATOMS: atom_id res chain seq x y z
N MET A 1 -10.62 10.07 -1.52
CA MET A 1 -11.38 10.05 -2.82
C MET A 1 -12.67 9.23 -2.75
N SER A 2 -13.25 8.96 -1.56
CA SER A 2 -14.43 8.08 -1.46
C SER A 2 -15.45 8.44 -0.38
N SER A 3 -15.19 9.46 0.43
CA SER A 3 -16.08 9.80 1.56
C SER A 3 -17.43 10.37 1.10
N LEU A 4 -17.40 11.33 0.17
CA LEU A 4 -18.61 11.93 -0.39
C LEU A 4 -19.42 10.94 -1.23
N THR A 5 -18.77 10.06 -2.00
CA THR A 5 -19.46 9.09 -2.85
C THR A 5 -20.22 8.05 -2.03
N MET A 6 -19.67 7.62 -0.88
CA MET A 6 -20.36 6.66 -0.01
C MET A 6 -21.52 7.28 0.76
N VAL A 7 -21.38 8.53 1.23
CA VAL A 7 -22.48 9.28 1.87
C VAL A 7 -23.61 9.52 0.87
N LEU A 8 -23.30 9.88 -0.38
CA LEU A 8 -24.29 10.02 -1.44
C LEU A 8 -24.93 8.68 -1.81
N ALA A 9 -24.19 7.57 -1.72
CA ALA A 9 -24.74 6.22 -1.89
C ALA A 9 -25.74 5.87 -0.78
N LEU A 10 -25.43 6.19 0.47
CA LEU A 10 -26.32 5.97 1.63
C LEU A 10 -27.59 6.83 1.52
N HIS A 11 -27.44 8.12 1.20
CA HIS A 11 -28.57 9.01 0.99
C HIS A 11 -29.46 8.55 -0.19
N ALA A 12 -28.85 7.98 -1.24
CA ALA A 12 -29.60 7.37 -2.34
C ALA A 12 -30.35 6.09 -1.92
N VAL A 13 -29.84 5.32 -0.95
CA VAL A 13 -30.56 4.17 -0.36
C VAL A 13 -31.75 4.65 0.47
N GLU A 14 -31.58 5.71 1.28
CA GLU A 14 -32.66 6.29 2.10
C GLU A 14 -33.78 6.93 1.28
N THR A 15 -33.45 7.42 0.08
CA THR A 15 -34.41 8.01 -0.88
C THR A 15 -35.01 6.97 -1.85
N ASP A 16 -34.79 5.68 -1.62
CA ASP A 16 -35.20 4.54 -2.47
C ASP A 16 -34.72 4.64 -3.94
N ASN A 17 -33.69 5.46 -4.17
CA ASN A 17 -33.11 5.70 -5.48
C ASN A 17 -32.02 4.67 -5.78
N VAL A 18 -32.45 3.46 -6.11
CA VAL A 18 -31.59 2.31 -6.45
C VAL A 18 -30.58 2.60 -7.56
N ARG A 19 -30.90 3.50 -8.50
CA ARG A 19 -29.97 3.90 -9.57
C ARG A 19 -28.82 4.75 -9.04
N GLY A 20 -29.13 5.69 -8.15
CA GLY A 20 -28.12 6.52 -7.49
C GLY A 20 -27.16 5.68 -6.64
N THR A 21 -27.69 4.77 -5.81
CA THR A 21 -26.87 3.87 -4.99
C THR A 21 -25.90 3.06 -5.83
N ARG A 22 -26.35 2.49 -6.95
CA ARG A 22 -25.50 1.68 -7.85
C ARG A 22 -24.40 2.50 -8.50
N LEU A 23 -24.72 3.72 -8.93
CA LEU A 23 -23.76 4.60 -9.59
C LEU A 23 -22.65 5.02 -8.62
N TRP A 24 -23.02 5.41 -7.40
CA TRP A 24 -22.05 5.83 -6.38
C TRP A 24 -21.21 4.67 -5.83
N LEU A 25 -21.81 3.50 -5.58
CA LEU A 25 -21.06 2.29 -5.23
C LEU A 25 -20.09 1.87 -6.35
N GLY A 26 -20.55 1.91 -7.60
CA GLY A 26 -19.72 1.61 -8.76
C GLY A 26 -18.54 2.57 -8.90
N ALA A 27 -18.76 3.87 -8.70
CA ALA A 27 -17.69 4.86 -8.71
C ALA A 27 -16.64 4.59 -7.62
N THR A 28 -17.06 4.26 -6.40
CA THR A 28 -16.14 3.91 -5.30
C THR A 28 -15.30 2.67 -5.62
N ILE A 29 -15.92 1.62 -6.17
CA ILE A 29 -15.21 0.39 -6.57
C ILE A 29 -14.19 0.69 -7.67
N LEU A 30 -14.54 1.48 -8.68
CA LEU A 30 -13.63 1.85 -9.77
C LEU A 30 -12.40 2.61 -9.24
N LEU A 31 -12.61 3.57 -8.34
CA LEU A 31 -11.52 4.31 -7.70
C LEU A 31 -10.64 3.39 -6.86
N GLY A 32 -11.25 2.47 -6.10
CA GLY A 32 -10.52 1.46 -5.32
C GLY A 32 -9.68 0.53 -6.19
N LEU A 33 -10.21 0.08 -7.34
CA LEU A 33 -9.49 -0.77 -8.31
C LEU A 33 -8.34 -0.01 -8.98
N MET A 34 -8.55 1.24 -9.37
CA MET A 34 -7.49 2.10 -9.93
C MET A 34 -6.35 2.27 -8.92
N PHE A 35 -6.69 2.50 -7.66
CA PHE A 35 -5.73 2.61 -6.58
C PHE A 35 -4.95 1.30 -6.36
N LEU A 36 -5.65 0.16 -6.33
CA LEU A 36 -5.03 -1.16 -6.21
C LEU A 36 -4.07 -1.44 -7.38
N GLY A 37 -4.45 -1.04 -8.59
CA GLY A 37 -3.60 -1.13 -9.78
C GLY A 37 -2.33 -0.30 -9.67
N GLY A 38 -2.43 0.91 -9.12
CA GLY A 38 -1.27 1.76 -8.80
C GLY A 38 -0.32 1.10 -7.81
N GLN A 39 -0.84 0.56 -6.70
CA GLN A 39 -0.05 -0.16 -5.70
C GLN A 39 0.66 -1.40 -6.30
N VAL A 40 -0.04 -2.20 -7.10
CA VAL A 40 0.57 -3.35 -7.78
C VAL A 40 1.66 -2.93 -8.75
N TYR A 41 1.47 -1.84 -9.49
CA TYR A 41 2.49 -1.30 -10.38
C TYR A 41 3.72 -0.83 -9.61
N GLU A 42 3.53 -0.10 -8.52
CA GLU A 42 4.59 0.39 -7.65
C GLU A 42 5.39 -0.77 -7.02
N PHE A 43 4.71 -1.80 -6.52
CA PHE A 43 5.33 -3.01 -5.99
C PHE A 43 6.18 -3.75 -7.03
N ASN A 44 5.64 -3.94 -8.24
CA ASN A 44 6.37 -4.59 -9.33
C ASN A 44 7.58 -3.75 -9.77
N LYS A 45 7.42 -2.42 -9.82
CA LYS A 45 8.48 -1.51 -10.17
C LYS A 45 9.63 -1.58 -9.16
N LEU A 46 9.33 -1.50 -7.86
CA LEU A 46 10.30 -1.62 -6.77
C LEU A 46 11.01 -2.98 -6.75
N TRP A 47 10.28 -4.06 -7.04
CA TRP A 47 10.87 -5.39 -7.19
C TRP A 47 11.88 -5.45 -8.34
N SER A 48 11.61 -4.73 -9.43
CA SER A 48 12.44 -4.73 -10.64
C SER A 48 13.62 -3.76 -10.61
N GLU A 49 13.47 -2.59 -9.97
CA GLU A 49 14.50 -1.55 -10.00
C GLU A 49 15.68 -1.88 -9.08
N GLY A 50 15.44 -2.57 -7.97
CA GLY A 50 16.48 -3.08 -7.07
C GLY A 50 17.29 -1.98 -6.37
N PHE A 51 17.74 -2.23 -5.14
CA PHE A 51 18.63 -1.30 -4.43
C PHE A 51 20.10 -1.69 -4.60
N HIS A 52 21.00 -0.71 -4.52
CA HIS A 52 22.43 -0.95 -4.49
C HIS A 52 22.82 -1.58 -3.15
N THR A 53 23.40 -2.77 -3.20
CA THR A 53 23.83 -3.49 -2.01
C THR A 53 25.34 -3.38 -1.84
N ILE A 54 25.78 -2.89 -0.69
CA ILE A 54 27.18 -2.82 -0.31
C ILE A 54 27.50 -3.95 0.66
N VAL A 55 28.60 -4.63 0.44
CA VAL A 55 29.15 -5.62 1.37
C VAL A 55 30.39 -5.02 2.03
N ILE A 56 30.40 -4.99 3.35
CA ILE A 56 31.56 -4.58 4.15
C ILE A 56 32.27 -5.87 4.61
N THR A 57 33.51 -6.05 4.18
CA THR A 57 34.36 -7.21 4.53
C THR A 57 35.53 -6.76 5.39
N GLU A 58 35.70 -7.35 6.57
CA GLU A 58 36.83 -7.06 7.45
C GLU A 58 38.14 -7.73 6.97
N PRO A 59 39.31 -7.28 7.44
CA PRO A 59 40.61 -7.84 7.06
C PRO A 59 40.80 -9.34 7.33
N ASP A 60 39.98 -9.93 8.19
CA ASP A 60 39.98 -11.37 8.50
C ASP A 60 39.20 -12.21 7.47
N GLY A 61 38.61 -11.58 6.46
CA GLY A 61 37.81 -12.20 5.41
C GLY A 61 36.36 -12.48 5.81
N LYS A 62 35.90 -12.07 7.00
CA LYS A 62 34.50 -12.21 7.39
C LYS A 62 33.67 -11.04 6.86
N VAL A 63 32.48 -11.39 6.38
CA VAL A 63 31.47 -10.43 5.94
C VAL A 63 30.62 -10.07 7.16
N GLU A 64 30.73 -8.84 7.64
CA GLU A 64 30.07 -8.40 8.87
C GLU A 64 28.68 -7.80 8.59
N ARG A 65 28.52 -6.97 7.55
CA ARG A 65 27.23 -6.40 7.16
C ARG A 65 27.05 -6.30 5.64
N ILE A 66 25.85 -6.71 5.21
CA ILE A 66 25.28 -6.43 3.89
C ILE A 66 24.38 -5.20 4.09
N GLY A 67 24.89 -4.01 3.76
CA GLY A 67 24.13 -2.77 3.80
C GLY A 67 23.42 -2.55 2.47
N VAL A 68 22.20 -2.02 2.50
CA VAL A 68 21.49 -1.61 1.28
C VAL A 68 21.45 -0.11 1.26
N ALA A 69 22.18 0.47 0.32
CA ALA A 69 22.15 1.90 0.11
C ALA A 69 20.93 2.24 -0.72
N GLU A 70 19.95 2.83 -0.05
CA GLU A 70 18.63 3.15 -0.58
C GLU A 70 18.71 4.15 -1.74
N HIS A 71 19.63 5.12 -1.68
CA HIS A 71 19.83 6.11 -2.76
C HIS A 71 21.08 7.00 -2.61
N HIS A 72 21.70 7.05 -1.43
CA HIS A 72 22.79 7.98 -1.09
C HIS A 72 24.06 7.26 -0.62
N LEU A 73 24.62 6.41 -1.48
CA LEU A 73 25.94 5.80 -1.29
C LEU A 73 27.02 6.84 -0.94
N GLU A 74 26.95 8.04 -1.52
CA GLU A 74 27.92 9.11 -1.31
C GLU A 74 27.83 9.79 0.07
N GLU A 75 26.68 9.71 0.73
CA GLU A 75 26.44 10.28 2.08
C GLU A 75 26.67 9.21 3.18
N GLU A 76 26.25 7.97 2.88
CA GLU A 76 26.80 6.64 3.20
C GLU A 76 28.29 6.50 3.59
N LEU A 77 29.13 6.66 2.57
CA LEU A 77 30.52 6.21 2.58
C LEU A 77 31.37 6.80 3.72
N PRO A 78 31.31 8.11 4.02
CA PRO A 78 32.18 8.73 5.02
C PRO A 78 31.98 8.18 6.43
N HIS A 79 30.75 7.85 6.83
CA HIS A 79 30.48 7.33 8.18
C HIS A 79 30.74 5.83 8.27
N LEU A 80 30.47 5.07 7.21
CA LEU A 80 30.85 3.65 7.15
C LEU A 80 32.37 3.44 7.16
N GLN A 81 33.14 4.33 6.51
CA GLN A 81 34.61 4.33 6.56
C GLN A 81 35.16 4.82 7.91
N ALA A 82 34.43 5.68 8.63
CA ALA A 82 34.81 6.12 9.97
C ALA A 82 34.54 5.05 11.04
N GLU A 83 33.45 4.28 10.89
CA GLU A 83 33.09 3.17 11.78
C GLU A 83 33.95 1.92 11.53
N HIS A 84 34.28 1.63 10.27
CA HIS A 84 35.12 0.49 9.88
C HIS A 84 36.37 0.93 9.08
N PRO A 85 37.39 1.51 9.73
CA PRO A 85 38.56 2.10 9.07
C PRO A 85 39.43 1.10 8.28
N ASN A 86 39.30 -0.20 8.55
CA ASN A 86 40.06 -1.26 7.90
C ASN A 86 39.20 -2.19 7.02
N ALA A 87 37.91 -1.93 6.88
CA ALA A 87 37.04 -2.80 6.09
C ALA A 87 37.06 -2.47 4.60
N GLN A 88 37.02 -3.50 3.76
CA GLN A 88 36.84 -3.37 2.32
C GLN A 88 35.36 -3.24 2.00
N ILE A 89 34.99 -2.10 1.42
CA ILE A 89 33.62 -1.77 1.02
C ILE A 89 33.49 -2.11 -0.46
N GLN A 90 32.69 -3.12 -0.78
CA GLN A 90 32.48 -3.57 -2.16
C GLN A 90 31.01 -3.37 -2.57
N ASP A 91 30.78 -2.59 -3.63
CA ASP A 91 29.46 -2.48 -4.27
C ASP A 91 29.19 -3.76 -5.06
N THR A 92 28.24 -4.57 -4.58
CA THR A 92 27.84 -5.83 -5.20
C THR A 92 26.82 -5.65 -6.33
N GLY A 93 26.49 -4.41 -6.68
CA GLY A 93 25.52 -4.07 -7.73
C GLY A 93 24.08 -4.08 -7.23
N ARG A 94 23.16 -3.82 -8.17
CA ARG A 94 21.71 -3.77 -7.89
C ARG A 94 21.18 -5.17 -7.63
N LYS A 95 20.60 -5.38 -6.45
CA LYS A 95 19.85 -6.61 -6.13
C LYS A 95 18.37 -6.28 -6.01
N PRO A 96 17.47 -7.19 -6.43
CA PRO A 96 16.03 -7.00 -6.27
C PRO A 96 15.69 -6.74 -4.80
N VAL A 97 14.82 -5.76 -4.55
CA VAL A 97 14.37 -5.44 -3.20
C VAL A 97 13.46 -6.57 -2.72
N THR A 98 14.02 -7.43 -1.89
CA THR A 98 13.32 -8.54 -1.25
C THR A 98 13.03 -8.16 0.21
N TRP A 99 12.11 -8.86 0.88
CA TRP A 99 11.74 -8.64 2.30
C TRP A 99 12.91 -8.63 3.29
N THR A 100 14.09 -9.06 2.85
CA THR A 100 15.32 -9.19 3.65
C THR A 100 16.46 -8.27 3.20
N THR A 101 16.29 -7.46 2.15
CA THR A 101 17.39 -6.61 1.64
C THR A 101 17.59 -5.35 2.49
N SER A 102 16.54 -4.64 2.89
CA SER A 102 16.68 -3.43 3.72
C SER A 102 15.59 -3.34 4.79
N LEU A 103 15.90 -2.68 5.91
CA LEU A 103 14.93 -2.40 6.97
C LEU A 103 13.77 -1.55 6.44
N PHE A 104 14.08 -0.56 5.60
CA PHE A 104 13.11 0.27 4.90
C PHE A 104 12.19 -0.58 4.01
N GLY A 105 12.75 -1.42 3.13
CA GLY A 105 11.98 -2.29 2.24
C GLY A 105 11.05 -3.22 3.02
N SER A 106 11.55 -3.86 4.09
CA SER A 106 10.74 -4.74 4.93
C SER A 106 9.56 -4.02 5.61
N THR A 107 9.79 -2.80 6.11
CA THR A 107 8.77 -1.97 6.76
C THR A 107 7.76 -1.42 5.75
N PHE A 108 8.25 -0.93 4.62
CA PHE A 108 7.46 -0.43 3.49
C PHE A 108 6.52 -1.53 2.99
N PHE A 109 7.05 -2.70 2.60
CA PHE A 109 6.26 -3.79 2.04
C PHE A 109 5.28 -4.38 3.04
N THR A 110 5.64 -4.47 4.32
CA THR A 110 4.73 -4.97 5.36
C THR A 110 3.58 -3.99 5.59
N MET A 111 3.88 -2.69 5.77
CA MET A 111 2.86 -1.68 6.06
C MET A 111 1.94 -1.42 4.86
N THR A 112 2.51 -1.18 3.69
CA THR A 112 1.74 -0.91 2.46
C THR A 112 1.04 -2.18 1.94
N GLY A 113 1.67 -3.35 2.02
CA GLY A 113 1.10 -4.61 1.57
C GLY A 113 -0.07 -5.09 2.45
N PHE A 114 0.06 -4.94 3.77
CA PHE A 114 -1.05 -5.22 4.69
C PHE A 114 -2.23 -4.29 4.44
N HIS A 115 -1.96 -3.00 4.23
CA HIS A 115 -2.99 -2.03 3.88
C HIS A 115 -3.65 -2.35 2.53
N GLY A 116 -2.87 -2.64 1.49
CA GLY A 116 -3.38 -3.03 0.17
C GLY A 116 -4.29 -4.26 0.22
N THR A 117 -3.97 -5.22 1.11
CA THR A 117 -4.84 -6.38 1.36
C THR A 117 -6.20 -5.97 1.93
N HIS A 118 -6.24 -5.02 2.87
CA HIS A 118 -7.50 -4.49 3.41
C HIS A 118 -8.33 -3.76 2.35
N VAL A 119 -7.67 -2.95 1.50
CA VAL A 119 -8.34 -2.30 0.36
C VAL A 119 -8.95 -3.35 -0.57
N ALA A 120 -8.21 -4.41 -0.91
CA ALA A 120 -8.71 -5.50 -1.76
C ALA A 120 -9.95 -6.19 -1.15
N ILE A 121 -9.92 -6.49 0.15
CA ILE A 121 -11.08 -7.05 0.88
C ILE A 121 -12.27 -6.09 0.81
N GLY A 122 -12.05 -4.79 1.01
CA GLY A 122 -13.08 -3.77 0.90
C GLY A 122 -13.70 -3.70 -0.49
N VAL A 123 -12.88 -3.76 -1.55
CA VAL A 123 -13.36 -3.74 -2.94
C VAL A 123 -14.22 -4.96 -3.23
N VAL A 124 -13.81 -6.13 -2.76
CA VAL A 124 -14.58 -7.38 -2.91
C VAL A 124 -15.93 -7.26 -2.19
N TRP A 125 -15.94 -6.76 -0.95
CA TRP A 125 -17.18 -6.57 -0.19
C TRP A 125 -18.11 -5.57 -0.89
N LEU A 126 -17.62 -4.40 -1.28
CA LEU A 126 -18.43 -3.41 -2.02
C LEU A 126 -18.96 -3.98 -3.34
N SER A 127 -18.17 -4.79 -4.04
CA SER A 127 -18.60 -5.48 -5.26
C SER A 127 -19.73 -6.47 -5.00
N ILE A 128 -19.69 -7.23 -3.89
CA ILE A 128 -20.78 -8.11 -3.48
C ILE A 128 -22.06 -7.30 -3.20
N VAL A 129 -21.95 -6.19 -2.48
CA VAL A 129 -23.08 -5.28 -2.18
C VAL A 129 -23.66 -4.70 -3.48
N LEU A 130 -22.81 -4.30 -4.43
CA LEU A 130 -23.24 -3.83 -5.74
C LEU A 130 -23.97 -4.93 -6.52
N VAL A 131 -23.47 -6.16 -6.54
CA VAL A 131 -24.14 -7.30 -7.20
C VAL A 131 -25.48 -7.62 -6.55
N MET A 132 -25.57 -7.56 -5.21
CA MET A 132 -26.84 -7.71 -4.49
C MET A 132 -27.82 -6.58 -4.83
N SER A 133 -27.34 -5.35 -5.00
CA SER A 133 -28.13 -4.21 -5.51
C SER A 133 -28.68 -4.47 -6.91
N LEU A 134 -27.84 -4.99 -7.81
CA LEU A 134 -28.22 -5.28 -9.21
C LEU A 134 -29.28 -6.39 -9.30
N ARG A 135 -29.22 -7.39 -8.40
CA ARG A 135 -30.21 -8.47 -8.31
C ARG A 135 -31.56 -8.05 -7.70
N GLY A 136 -31.71 -6.78 -7.32
CA GLY A 136 -32.96 -6.26 -6.73
C GLY A 136 -33.19 -6.72 -5.29
N ALA A 137 -32.17 -7.26 -4.62
CA ALA A 137 -32.27 -7.77 -3.25
C ALA A 137 -32.03 -6.68 -2.17
N ILE A 138 -31.82 -5.42 -2.56
CA ILE A 138 -31.69 -4.31 -1.62
C ILE A 138 -33.07 -3.75 -1.33
N SER A 139 -33.65 -4.26 -0.26
CA SER A 139 -34.76 -3.65 0.48
C SER A 139 -34.19 -3.10 1.80
N SER A 140 -34.88 -2.15 2.45
CA SER A 140 -34.50 -1.39 3.65
C SER A 140 -33.87 -2.20 4.81
N ARG A 141 -33.99 -3.53 4.80
CA ARG A 141 -33.32 -4.48 5.69
C ARG A 141 -31.79 -4.61 5.49
N ASN A 142 -31.27 -4.26 4.32
CA ASN A 142 -29.85 -4.37 3.97
C ASN A 142 -29.08 -3.04 4.03
N SER A 143 -29.72 -1.95 4.47
CA SER A 143 -29.08 -0.64 4.67
C SER A 143 -27.90 -0.73 5.65
N LEU A 144 -28.05 -1.52 6.71
CA LEU A 144 -27.00 -1.75 7.71
C LEU A 144 -25.76 -2.43 7.12
N THR A 145 -25.91 -3.32 6.13
CA THR A 145 -24.77 -3.93 5.43
C THR A 145 -24.02 -2.90 4.58
N VAL A 146 -24.74 -1.99 3.92
CA VAL A 146 -24.16 -0.91 3.12
C VAL A 146 -23.45 0.08 4.04
N GLU A 147 -24.06 0.44 5.17
CA GLU A 147 -23.49 1.34 6.18
C GLU A 147 -22.21 0.76 6.78
N MET A 148 -22.23 -0.50 7.19
CA MET A 148 -21.03 -1.19 7.71
C MET A 148 -19.91 -1.29 6.67
N ALA A 149 -20.25 -1.62 5.41
CA ALA A 149 -19.26 -1.63 4.33
C ALA A 149 -18.69 -0.22 4.06
N GLY A 150 -19.52 0.82 4.20
CA GLY A 150 -19.09 2.20 4.11
C GLY A 150 -18.14 2.60 5.22
N LEU A 151 -18.48 2.29 6.48
CA LEU A 151 -17.62 2.53 7.64
C LEU A 151 -16.28 1.80 7.52
N TYR A 152 -16.28 0.55 7.05
CA TYR A 152 -15.06 -0.19 6.76
C TYR A 152 -14.21 0.53 5.71
N TRP A 153 -14.83 0.97 4.61
CA TRP A 153 -14.12 1.68 3.55
C TRP A 153 -13.55 3.03 4.03
N HIS A 154 -14.28 3.76 4.87
CA HIS A 154 -13.81 4.98 5.51
C HIS A 154 -12.61 4.74 6.41
N PHE A 155 -12.64 3.69 7.23
CA PHE A 155 -11.52 3.32 8.07
C PHE A 155 -10.26 3.04 7.25
N VAL A 156 -10.39 2.30 6.14
CA VAL A 156 -9.27 2.03 5.24
C VAL A 156 -8.73 3.33 4.62
N ASP A 157 -9.58 4.24 4.14
CA ASP A 157 -9.16 5.55 3.58
C ASP A 157 -8.38 6.41 4.61
N LEU A 158 -8.80 6.40 5.88
CA LEU A 158 -8.10 7.11 6.96
C LEU A 158 -6.70 6.54 7.24
N VAL A 159 -6.57 5.21 7.30
CA VAL A 159 -5.27 4.55 7.48
C VAL A 159 -4.36 4.86 6.30
N TRP A 160 -4.89 4.93 5.07
CA TRP A 160 -4.11 5.28 3.89
C TRP A 160 -3.50 6.67 3.98
N VAL A 161 -4.28 7.68 4.37
CA VAL A 161 -3.78 9.06 4.53
C VAL A 161 -2.64 9.12 5.54
N ALA A 162 -2.73 8.36 6.63
CA ALA A 162 -1.66 8.26 7.62
C ALA A 162 -0.39 7.60 7.04
N ILE A 163 -0.53 6.45 6.36
CA ILE A 163 0.59 5.74 5.72
C ILE A 163 1.25 6.62 4.66
N PHE A 164 0.48 7.27 3.80
CA PHE A 164 0.98 8.17 2.78
C PHE A 164 1.77 9.33 3.41
N THR A 165 1.25 9.94 4.46
CA THR A 165 1.96 11.04 5.16
C THR A 165 3.28 10.56 5.76
N LEU A 166 3.28 9.40 6.42
CA LEU A 166 4.48 8.86 7.08
C LEU A 166 5.56 8.38 6.11
N ILE A 167 5.18 7.83 4.95
CA ILE A 167 6.15 7.28 3.97
C ILE A 167 6.61 8.35 2.98
N TYR A 168 5.73 9.25 2.55
CA TYR A 168 6.00 10.16 1.44
C TYR A 168 6.25 11.61 1.82
N LEU A 169 5.78 12.07 2.99
CA LEU A 169 5.89 13.49 3.39
C LEU A 169 6.86 13.74 4.55
N ILE A 170 7.16 12.72 5.35
CA ILE A 170 8.05 12.76 6.50
C ILE A 170 9.32 11.99 6.13
#